data_AF-A0A7S3AEN5-F1
#
_entry.id   AF-A0A7S3AEN5-F1
#
_cell.length_a   1.000
_cell.length_b   1.000
_cell.length_c   1.000
_cell.angle_alpha   90.00
_cell.angle_beta   90.00
_cell.angle_gamma   90.00
#
_symmetry.space_group_name_H-M   'P 1'
#
loop_
_entity.id
_entity.type
_entity.pdbx_description
1 polymer ?
#
loop_
_entity_poly.entity_id
_entity_poly.type
_entity_poly.pdbx_seq_one_letter_code
_entity_poly.pdbx_strand_id
1 'polypeptide(L)'
;AGIAQYHEEFILPCATLFSQYGSVPVAVILEPDSLPNVVTNLDEPGCGSNATQAAYRVGLSRAVATIKRLAPRVAVYLDAGHGRWMGWDANAQGLIQHVCDTGLYRHVRGFATNVTAVILNTALCPAPLP
;
A
#
# COMPACT_ATOMS: atom_id res chain seq x y z
N ALA A 1 -16.19 5.06 -12.47
CA ALA A 1 -15.29 5.36 -13.60
C ALA A 1 -13.83 5.16 -13.21
N GLY A 2 -13.27 5.89 -12.24
CA GLY A 2 -11.83 5.85 -11.92
C GLY A 2 -11.22 4.48 -11.58
N ILE A 3 -11.89 3.64 -10.79
CA ILE A 3 -11.34 2.30 -10.41
C ILE A 3 -11.21 1.36 -11.61
N ALA A 4 -12.18 1.39 -12.54
CA ALA A 4 -12.14 0.55 -13.74
C ALA A 4 -10.99 0.98 -14.65
N GLN A 5 -10.87 2.29 -14.87
CA GLN A 5 -9.79 2.87 -15.67
C GLN A 5 -8.41 2.56 -15.07
N TYR A 6 -8.23 2.79 -13.77
CA TYR A 6 -6.99 2.44 -13.06
C TYR A 6 -6.63 0.95 -13.23
N HIS A 7 -7.62 0.07 -13.19
CA HIS A 7 -7.38 -1.36 -13.34
C HIS A 7 -7.02 -1.75 -14.79
N GLU A 8 -7.79 -1.28 -15.76
CA GLU A 8 -7.71 -1.69 -17.16
C GLU A 8 -6.60 -0.99 -17.94
N GLU A 9 -6.37 0.30 -17.67
CA GLU A 9 -5.42 1.13 -18.42
C GLU A 9 -4.06 1.24 -17.73
N PHE A 10 -3.95 0.91 -16.44
CA PHE A 10 -2.68 1.02 -15.69
C PHE A 10 -2.20 -0.33 -15.14
N ILE A 11 -2.95 -0.94 -14.22
CA ILE A 11 -2.48 -2.17 -13.57
C ILE A 11 -2.35 -3.34 -14.54
N LEU A 12 -3.35 -3.56 -15.39
CA LEU A 12 -3.36 -4.68 -16.32
C LEU A 12 -2.18 -4.61 -17.32
N PRO A 13 -1.89 -3.46 -17.97
CA PRO A 13 -0.70 -3.31 -18.80
C PRO A 13 0.61 -3.54 -18.05
N CYS A 14 0.78 -2.98 -16.85
CA CYS A 14 1.97 -3.19 -16.04
C CYS A 14 2.18 -4.67 -15.69
N ALA A 15 1.14 -5.35 -15.20
CA ALA A 15 1.21 -6.77 -14.85
C ALA A 15 1.48 -7.67 -16.08
N THR A 16 0.95 -7.28 -17.24
CA THR A 16 1.25 -7.95 -18.52
C THR A 16 2.70 -7.75 -18.94
N LEU A 17 3.25 -6.56 -18.75
CA LEU A 17 4.67 -6.30 -19.03
C LEU A 17 5.57 -7.12 -18.09
N PHE A 18 5.25 -7.17 -16.80
CA PHE A 18 6.03 -7.95 -15.83
C PHE A 18 6.03 -9.45 -16.15
N SER A 19 4.94 -10.00 -16.69
CA SER A 19 4.87 -11.41 -17.05
C SER A 19 5.73 -11.75 -18.27
N GLN A 20 5.86 -10.83 -19.23
CA GLN A 20 6.73 -11.01 -20.40
C GLN A 20 8.21 -11.11 -20.03
N TYR A 21 8.63 -10.42 -18.96
CA TYR A 21 10.02 -10.38 -18.49
C TYR A 21 10.21 -11.12 -17.16
N GLY A 22 9.58 -12.29 -16.97
CA GLY A 22 9.57 -13.04 -15.71
C GLY A 22 10.92 -13.57 -15.19
N SER A 23 12.01 -13.40 -15.95
CA SER A 23 13.39 -13.64 -15.51
C SER A 23 14.01 -12.45 -14.79
N VAL A 24 13.48 -11.23 -14.99
CA VAL A 24 13.95 -10.00 -14.36
C VAL A 24 13.28 -9.86 -12.99
N PRO A 25 14.03 -9.73 -11.89
CA PRO A 25 13.44 -9.42 -10.59
C PRO A 25 12.78 -8.05 -10.61
N VAL A 26 11.50 -7.99 -10.24
CA VAL A 26 10.72 -6.75 -10.15
C VAL A 26 10.18 -6.59 -8.74
N ALA A 27 10.40 -5.41 -8.16
CA ALA A 27 9.79 -4.98 -6.92
C ALA A 27 8.86 -3.78 -7.20
N VAL A 28 7.63 -3.85 -6.72
CA VAL A 28 6.62 -2.79 -6.85
C VAL A 28 6.35 -2.21 -5.48
N ILE A 29 6.56 -0.90 -5.33
CA ILE A 29 6.00 -0.12 -4.22
C ILE A 29 4.63 0.34 -4.70
N LEU A 30 3.58 -0.15 -4.03
CA LEU A 30 2.21 0.01 -4.50
C LEU A 30 1.48 1.10 -3.71
N GLU A 31 0.95 2.08 -4.46
CA GLU A 31 0.10 3.17 -4.00
C GLU A 31 0.65 3.97 -2.80
N PRO A 32 1.77 4.72 -2.95
CA PRO A 32 2.18 5.71 -1.96
C PRO A 32 1.06 6.69 -1.62
N ASP A 33 0.95 7.08 -0.34
CA ASP A 33 -0.05 8.05 0.12
C ASP A 33 -1.51 7.59 -0.10
N SER A 34 -1.78 6.30 0.07
CA SER A 34 -3.12 5.71 -0.05
C SER A 34 -3.62 5.12 1.27
N LEU A 35 -3.24 3.89 1.60
CA LEU A 35 -3.70 3.14 2.78
C LEU A 35 -3.59 3.90 4.11
N PRO A 36 -2.51 4.65 4.39
CA PRO A 36 -2.45 5.48 5.59
C PRO A 36 -3.66 6.43 5.76
N ASN A 37 -4.18 7.00 4.66
CA ASN A 37 -5.33 7.90 4.68
C ASN A 37 -6.64 7.20 5.06
N VAL A 38 -6.75 5.89 4.82
CA VAL A 38 -7.90 5.05 5.23
C VAL A 38 -8.01 4.94 6.76
N VAL A 39 -6.92 5.19 7.47
CA VAL A 39 -6.87 5.06 8.93
C VAL A 39 -6.98 6.41 9.63
N THR A 40 -6.32 7.45 9.11
CA THR A 40 -6.12 8.70 9.87
C THR A 40 -6.90 9.90 9.36
N ASN A 41 -7.31 9.91 8.08
CA ASN A 41 -7.81 11.13 7.43
C ASN A 41 -9.28 10.98 6.99
N LEU A 42 -10.06 10.21 7.74
CA LEU A 42 -11.47 9.94 7.42
C LEU A 42 -12.36 11.18 7.50
N ASP A 43 -11.97 12.18 8.28
CA ASP A 43 -12.72 13.43 8.42
C ASP A 43 -12.44 14.42 7.25
N GLU A 44 -11.38 14.20 6.48
CA GLU A 44 -11.06 15.02 5.32
C GLU A 44 -12.00 14.62 4.15
N PRO A 45 -12.84 15.53 3.60
CA PRO A 45 -13.84 15.17 2.60
C PRO A 45 -13.29 14.42 1.38
N GLY A 46 -12.07 14.75 0.96
CA GLY A 46 -11.39 14.05 -0.14
C GLY A 46 -11.03 12.59 0.19
N CYS A 47 -10.64 12.31 1.43
CA CYS A 47 -10.21 10.97 1.89
C CYS A 47 -11.38 10.15 2.45
N GLY A 48 -12.28 10.78 3.20
CA GLY A 48 -13.44 10.18 3.85
C GLY A 48 -14.58 9.80 2.91
N SER A 49 -14.57 10.29 1.67
CA SER A 49 -15.64 9.96 0.72
C SER A 49 -15.70 8.45 0.48
N ASN A 50 -16.92 7.90 0.41
CA ASN A 50 -17.13 6.48 0.12
C ASN A 50 -16.46 6.06 -1.19
N ALA A 51 -16.40 6.96 -2.17
CA ALA A 51 -15.73 6.72 -3.44
C ALA A 51 -14.21 6.54 -3.28
N THR A 52 -13.56 7.41 -2.50
CA THR A 52 -12.13 7.34 -2.21
C THR A 52 -11.79 6.12 -1.36
N GLN A 53 -12.58 5.84 -0.33
CA GLN A 53 -12.43 4.64 0.49
C GLN A 53 -12.59 3.37 -0.34
N ALA A 54 -13.58 3.31 -1.23
CA ALA A 54 -13.72 2.20 -2.16
C ALA A 54 -12.52 2.09 -3.12
N ALA A 55 -12.01 3.22 -3.63
CA ALA A 55 -10.85 3.24 -4.51
C ALA A 55 -9.61 2.68 -3.81
N TYR A 56 -9.31 3.09 -2.58
CA TYR A 56 -8.17 2.57 -1.83
C TYR A 56 -8.33 1.09 -1.47
N ARG A 57 -9.50 0.67 -0.98
CA ARG A 57 -9.68 -0.71 -0.51
C ARG A 57 -9.84 -1.71 -1.66
N VAL A 58 -10.72 -1.41 -2.61
CA VAL A 58 -11.05 -2.29 -3.74
C VAL A 58 -10.00 -2.19 -4.83
N GLY A 59 -9.53 -0.97 -5.15
CA GLY A 59 -8.50 -0.75 -6.15
C GLY A 59 -7.21 -1.48 -5.79
N LEU A 60 -6.75 -1.34 -4.55
CA LEU A 60 -5.53 -2.01 -4.08
C LEU A 60 -5.65 -3.54 -4.09
N SER A 61 -6.75 -4.09 -3.57
CA SER A 61 -6.99 -5.53 -3.56
C SER A 61 -7.03 -6.10 -4.99
N ARG A 62 -7.70 -5.40 -5.91
CA ARG A 62 -7.71 -5.79 -7.33
C ARG A 62 -6.34 -5.65 -7.99
N ALA A 63 -5.57 -4.64 -7.62
CA ALA A 63 -4.25 -4.41 -8.19
C ALA A 63 -3.29 -5.54 -7.82
N VAL A 64 -3.22 -5.86 -6.51
CA VAL A 64 -2.43 -6.98 -6.00
C VAL A 64 -2.87 -8.30 -6.63
N ALA A 65 -4.18 -8.57 -6.69
CA ALA A 65 -4.69 -9.79 -7.31
C ALA A 65 -4.28 -9.93 -8.79
N THR A 66 -4.37 -8.86 -9.58
CA THR A 66 -3.95 -8.89 -10.99
C THR A 66 -2.45 -9.11 -11.13
N ILE A 67 -1.62 -8.38 -10.37
CA ILE A 67 -0.16 -8.52 -10.42
C ILE A 67 0.24 -9.94 -10.04
N LYS A 68 -0.29 -10.48 -8.93
CA LYS A 68 0.06 -11.83 -8.48
C LYS A 68 -0.44 -12.92 -9.41
N ARG A 69 -1.58 -12.71 -10.09
CA ARG A 69 -2.11 -13.66 -11.08
C ARG A 69 -1.26 -13.72 -12.34
N LEU A 70 -0.85 -12.57 -12.89
CA LEU A 70 -0.13 -12.52 -14.16
C LEU A 70 1.39 -12.65 -13.99
N ALA A 71 1.94 -12.11 -12.90
CA ALA A 71 3.37 -12.03 -12.64
C ALA A 71 3.69 -12.46 -11.19
N PRO A 72 3.53 -13.76 -10.85
CA PRO A 72 3.60 -14.25 -9.47
C PRO A 72 4.96 -14.04 -8.79
N ARG A 73 6.03 -13.83 -9.56
CA ARG A 73 7.39 -13.56 -9.04
C ARG A 73 7.60 -12.11 -8.60
N VAL A 74 6.73 -11.18 -9.01
CA VAL A 74 6.83 -9.77 -8.60
C VAL A 74 6.66 -9.68 -7.08
N ALA A 75 7.61 -9.01 -6.43
CA ALA A 75 7.54 -8.66 -5.02
C ALA A 75 6.76 -7.36 -4.88
N VAL A 76 5.63 -7.40 -4.17
CA VAL A 76 4.79 -6.22 -3.94
C VAL A 76 4.99 -5.74 -2.51
N TYR A 77 5.28 -4.45 -2.33
CA TYR A 77 5.37 -3.77 -1.04
C TYR A 77 4.26 -2.73 -0.97
N LEU A 78 3.42 -2.80 0.05
CA LEU A 78 2.38 -1.79 0.27
C LEU A 78 3.00 -0.57 0.92
N ASP A 79 2.66 0.64 0.47
CA ASP A 79 3.03 1.84 1.21
C ASP A 79 2.36 1.85 2.60
N ALA A 80 3.17 2.14 3.61
CA ALA A 80 2.78 2.21 5.01
C ALA A 80 3.16 3.58 5.61
N GLY A 81 3.19 4.63 4.79
CA GLY A 81 3.52 5.98 5.22
C GLY A 81 4.89 6.05 5.89
N HIS A 82 4.97 6.62 7.08
CA HIS A 82 6.25 6.84 7.75
C HIS A 82 6.12 6.92 9.28
N GLY A 83 7.25 6.94 10.00
CA GLY A 83 7.29 6.90 11.46
C GLY A 83 6.51 8.02 12.17
N ARG A 84 6.42 9.23 11.59
CA ARG A 84 5.61 10.32 12.15
C ARG A 84 4.09 10.23 11.88
N TRP A 85 3.66 9.17 11.18
CA TRP A 85 2.28 8.97 10.75
C TRP A 85 1.77 7.60 11.20
N MET A 86 2.40 6.53 10.74
CA MET A 86 2.09 5.15 11.12
C MET A 86 2.96 4.63 12.28
N GLY A 87 3.76 5.48 12.93
CA GLY A 87 4.53 5.11 14.12
C GLY A 87 3.75 5.24 15.44
N TRP A 88 2.54 5.82 15.41
CA TRP A 88 1.63 5.83 16.56
C TRP A 88 0.90 4.50 16.66
N ASP A 89 0.82 3.91 17.85
CA ASP A 89 0.28 2.56 18.08
C ASP A 89 -1.11 2.35 17.45
N ALA A 90 -2.04 3.28 17.67
CA ALA A 90 -3.40 3.19 17.13
C ALA A 90 -3.42 3.20 15.58
N ASN A 91 -2.58 4.02 14.96
CA ASN A 91 -2.51 4.12 13.50
C ASN A 91 -1.88 2.86 12.90
N ALA A 92 -0.79 2.37 13.50
CA ALA A 92 -0.15 1.12 13.09
C ALA A 92 -1.13 -0.05 13.17
N GLN A 93 -1.85 -0.18 14.29
CA GLN A 93 -2.85 -1.23 14.47
C GLN A 93 -3.98 -1.13 13.44
N GLY A 94 -4.50 0.08 13.19
CA GLY A 94 -5.54 0.30 12.18
C GLY A 94 -5.10 -0.11 10.77
N LEU A 95 -3.87 0.24 10.39
CA LEU A 95 -3.29 -0.14 9.10
C LEU A 95 -3.17 -1.66 8.97
N ILE A 96 -2.59 -2.33 9.98
CA ILE A 96 -2.40 -3.78 9.95
C ILE A 96 -3.75 -4.51 9.98
N GLN A 97 -4.72 -4.04 10.76
CA GLN A 97 -6.07 -4.61 10.77
C GLN A 97 -6.68 -4.55 9.37
N HIS A 98 -6.55 -3.41 8.68
CA HIS A 98 -7.04 -3.29 7.32
C HIS A 98 -6.39 -4.28 6.34
N VAL A 99 -5.08 -4.48 6.44
CA VAL A 99 -4.34 -5.46 5.63
C VAL A 99 -4.77 -6.91 5.95
N CYS A 100 -5.07 -7.19 7.21
CA CYS A 100 -5.61 -8.48 7.64
C CYS A 100 -7.01 -8.74 7.11
N ASP A 101 -7.92 -7.77 7.25
CA ASP A 101 -9.33 -7.87 6.83
C ASP A 101 -9.48 -8.08 5.32
N THR A 102 -8.58 -7.46 4.54
CA THR A 102 -8.54 -7.59 3.07
C THR A 102 -7.81 -8.85 2.59
N GLY A 103 -7.11 -9.57 3.47
CA GLY A 103 -6.31 -10.74 3.11
C GLY A 103 -5.02 -10.41 2.35
N LEU A 104 -4.67 -9.12 2.20
CA LEU A 104 -3.54 -8.66 1.42
C LEU A 104 -2.20 -9.23 1.90
N TYR A 105 -2.06 -9.48 3.21
CA TYR A 105 -0.86 -10.08 3.81
C TYR A 105 -0.41 -11.40 3.16
N ARG A 106 -1.33 -12.13 2.51
CA ARG A 106 -1.03 -13.41 1.83
C ARG A 106 -0.37 -13.22 0.46
N HIS A 107 -0.47 -12.02 -0.11
CA HIS A 107 -0.13 -11.75 -1.50
C HIS A 107 1.03 -10.76 -1.64
N VAL A 108 1.35 -10.01 -0.59
CA VAL A 108 2.41 -9.00 -0.59
C VAL A 108 3.67 -9.53 0.10
N ARG A 109 4.83 -8.98 -0.27
CA ARG A 109 6.12 -9.30 0.34
C ARG A 109 6.35 -8.56 1.65
N GLY A 110 5.79 -7.36 1.78
CA GLY A 110 5.95 -6.52 2.98
C GLY A 110 5.44 -5.11 2.76
N PHE A 111 6.06 -4.16 3.45
CA PHE A 111 5.69 -2.74 3.45
C PHE A 111 6.86 -1.86 3.02
N ALA A 112 6.55 -0.72 2.42
CA ALA A 112 7.48 0.37 2.17
C ALA A 112 7.14 1.52 3.12
N THR A 113 8.14 2.08 3.79
CA THR A 113 7.99 3.24 4.67
C THR A 113 8.93 4.36 4.26
N ASN A 114 8.58 5.60 4.57
CA ASN A 114 9.36 6.79 4.23
C ASN A 114 9.52 6.97 2.71
N VAL A 115 8.53 6.50 1.93
CA VAL A 115 8.43 6.80 0.49
C VAL A 115 8.20 8.30 0.36
N THR A 116 9.05 8.98 -0.42
CA THR A 116 9.08 10.44 -0.66
C THR A 116 9.19 11.36 0.56
N ALA A 117 9.07 10.84 1.78
CA ALA A 117 9.24 11.60 3.01
C ALA A 117 10.71 11.79 3.39
N VAL A 118 11.04 12.98 3.90
CA VAL A 118 12.35 13.28 4.50
C VAL A 118 12.19 13.28 6.02
N ILE A 119 12.11 12.09 6.62
CA ILE A 119 12.20 11.93 8.06
C ILE A 119 13.60 11.41 8.38
N LEU A 120 14.44 12.32 8.87
CA LEU A 120 15.77 11.97 9.35
C LEU A 120 15.61 11.02 10.54
N ASN A 121 16.24 9.86 10.46
CA ASN A 121 16.32 8.87 11.53
C ASN A 121 17.27 9.33 12.67
N THR A 122 17.15 10.58 13.13
CA THR A 122 18.05 11.20 14.11
C THR A 122 17.58 11.09 15.56
N ALA A 123 16.58 10.25 15.82
CA ALA A 123 16.32 9.76 17.17
C ALA A 123 16.05 8.25 17.08
N LEU A 124 17.13 7.45 17.08
CA LEU A 124 17.06 6.11 17.66
C LEU A 124 16.42 6.29 19.03
N CYS A 125 15.24 5.69 19.24
CA CYS A 125 14.44 5.84 20.45
C CYS A 125 15.34 5.83 21.70
N PRO A 126 15.19 6.76 22.66
CA PRO A 126 15.75 6.50 23.98
C PRO A 126 15.18 5.15 24.44
N ALA A 127 16.06 4.25 24.87
CA ALA A 127 15.67 2.93 25.37
C ALA A 127 14.51 3.10 26.38
N PRO A 128 13.56 2.14 26.45
CA PRO A 128 12.52 2.19 27.46
C PRO A 128 13.18 2.36 28.83
N LEU A 129 12.77 3.40 29.57
CA LEU A 129 13.25 3.65 30.93
C LEU A 129 12.93 2.40 31.79
N PRO A 130 13.82 2.05 32.74
CA PRO A 130 13.68 0.86 33.58
C PRO A 130 12.41 0.89 34.43
#